data_AF-A0A849GRM4-F1
#
_entry.id   AF-A0A849GRM4-F1
#
_cell.length_a   1.000
_cell.length_b   1.000
_cell.length_c   1.000
_cell.angle_alpha   90.00
_cell.angle_beta   90.00
_cell.angle_gamma   90.00
#
_symmetry.space_group_name_H-M   'P 1'
#
loop_
_entity.id
_entity.type
_entity.pdbx_description
1 polymer ?
#
loop_
_entity_poly.entity_id
_entity_poly.type
_entity_poly.pdbx_seq_one_letter_code
_entity_poly.pdbx_strand_id
1 'polypeptide(L)'
;SIAPYTIEEAYEVADAIERGAWADLEGELGDLLLQVVYHGQMGAEAGHFDFDSIARQVTAKMIDRHPHIFGDESRDKSAAQQTRDWEAAKAAERAGRDAGGALDDVALGLPALMRAVKLQKRAARVGFDWPDAGSVISKIAEESQELVEARDSGDRAHLHEEFGDLLFVMANLGRHLGVDAEEALRDANAKFTRRFRAVEAALAEDNRRPEDSSLDEMDALWDRAKAAERGG
;
A
#
# COMPACT_ATOMS: atom_id res chain seq x y z
N SER A 1 -14.65 -14.07 -13.30
CA SER A 1 -14.42 -13.69 -11.90
C SER A 1 -14.47 -12.18 -11.84
N ILE A 2 -15.23 -11.59 -10.90
CA ILE A 2 -15.33 -10.12 -10.77
C ILE A 2 -14.31 -9.54 -9.77
N ALA A 3 -13.51 -10.39 -9.13
CA ALA A 3 -12.52 -9.97 -8.13
C ALA A 3 -11.50 -8.92 -8.61
N PRO A 4 -11.04 -8.91 -9.88
CA PRO A 4 -10.15 -7.86 -10.37
C PRO A 4 -10.78 -6.46 -10.29
N TYR A 5 -12.06 -6.33 -10.64
CA TYR A 5 -12.77 -5.04 -10.60
C TYR A 5 -12.84 -4.49 -9.17
N THR A 6 -13.03 -5.34 -8.16
CA THR A 6 -12.98 -4.89 -6.75
C THR A 6 -11.64 -4.26 -6.36
N ILE A 7 -10.55 -4.73 -6.95
CA ILE A 7 -9.22 -4.15 -6.71
C ILE A 7 -9.10 -2.81 -7.45
N GLU A 8 -9.54 -2.75 -8.71
CA GLU A 8 -9.56 -1.54 -9.54
C GLU A 8 -10.36 -0.42 -8.86
N GLU A 9 -11.62 -0.66 -8.48
CA GLU A 9 -12.45 0.37 -7.83
C GLU A 9 -11.85 0.85 -6.50
N ALA A 10 -11.17 -0.03 -5.76
CA ALA A 10 -10.49 0.36 -4.53
C ALA A 10 -9.30 1.31 -4.80
N TYR A 11 -8.65 1.21 -5.96
CA TYR A 11 -7.62 2.15 -6.39
C TYR A 11 -8.21 3.47 -6.88
N GLU A 12 -9.31 3.44 -7.64
CA GLU A 12 -9.98 4.67 -8.10
C GLU A 12 -10.52 5.50 -6.92
N VAL A 13 -11.10 4.84 -5.90
CA VAL A 13 -11.47 5.49 -4.63
C VAL A 13 -10.26 6.16 -3.96
N ALA A 14 -9.10 5.47 -3.91
CA ALA A 14 -7.89 6.02 -3.31
C ALA A 14 -7.39 7.25 -4.09
N ASP A 15 -7.35 7.17 -5.42
CA ASP A 15 -6.96 8.28 -6.29
C ASP A 15 -7.90 9.49 -6.16
N ALA A 16 -9.22 9.26 -6.11
CA ALA A 16 -10.19 10.34 -5.92
C ALA A 16 -10.00 11.08 -4.58
N ILE A 17 -9.66 10.35 -3.50
CA ILE A 17 -9.30 10.93 -2.20
C ILE A 17 -8.02 11.76 -2.31
N GLU A 18 -6.97 11.19 -2.91
CA GLU A 18 -5.66 11.86 -3.07
C GLU A 18 -5.76 13.16 -3.88
N ARG A 19 -6.60 13.19 -4.91
CA ARG A 19 -6.86 14.40 -5.71
C ARG A 19 -7.82 15.39 -5.07
N GLY A 20 -8.47 15.05 -3.96
CA GLY A 20 -9.55 15.85 -3.36
C GLY A 20 -10.77 16.00 -4.28
N ALA A 21 -10.98 15.03 -5.18
CA ALA A 21 -12.03 15.05 -6.19
C ALA A 21 -13.34 14.50 -5.63
N TRP A 22 -13.98 15.27 -4.74
CA TRP A 22 -15.20 14.85 -4.03
C TRP A 22 -16.36 14.42 -4.93
N ALA A 23 -16.47 15.02 -6.12
CA ALA A 23 -17.50 14.64 -7.10
C ALA A 23 -17.24 13.25 -7.69
N ASP A 24 -15.97 12.91 -7.97
CA ASP A 24 -15.57 11.61 -8.49
C ASP A 24 -15.72 10.55 -7.38
N LEU A 25 -15.31 10.89 -6.15
CA LEU A 25 -15.32 9.98 -5.00
C LEU A 25 -16.70 9.36 -4.72
N GLU A 26 -17.78 10.12 -4.87
CA GLU A 26 -19.14 9.58 -4.69
C GLU A 26 -19.44 8.48 -5.72
N GLY A 27 -19.02 8.68 -6.98
CA GLY A 27 -19.13 7.68 -8.05
C GLY A 27 -18.31 6.43 -7.75
N GLU A 28 -17.02 6.60 -7.46
CA GLU A 28 -16.09 5.48 -7.20
C GLU A 28 -16.51 4.66 -5.97
N LEU A 29 -17.03 5.30 -4.93
CA LEU A 29 -17.61 4.60 -3.76
C LEU A 29 -18.87 3.82 -4.14
N GLY A 30 -19.67 4.34 -5.06
CA GLY A 30 -20.83 3.65 -5.62
C GLY A 30 -20.42 2.39 -6.39
N ASP A 31 -19.38 2.49 -7.23
CA ASP A 31 -18.86 1.37 -8.01
C ASP A 31 -18.21 0.31 -7.11
N LEU A 32 -17.48 0.72 -6.08
CA LEU A 32 -16.96 -0.19 -5.06
C LEU A 32 -18.09 -0.89 -4.28
N LEU A 33 -19.16 -0.17 -3.93
CA LEU A 33 -20.35 -0.76 -3.29
C LEU A 33 -21.07 -1.73 -4.23
N LEU A 34 -21.14 -1.42 -5.53
CA LEU A 34 -21.70 -2.31 -6.54
C LEU A 34 -20.98 -3.66 -6.58
N GLN A 35 -19.65 -3.69 -6.40
CA GLN A 35 -18.91 -4.95 -6.28
C GLN A 35 -19.37 -5.78 -5.07
N VAL A 36 -19.64 -5.14 -3.93
CA VAL A 36 -20.18 -5.82 -2.73
C VAL A 36 -21.57 -6.38 -3.00
N VAL A 37 -22.43 -5.63 -3.71
CA VAL A 37 -23.78 -6.08 -4.11
C VAL A 37 -23.69 -7.30 -5.03
N TYR A 38 -22.82 -7.28 -6.05
CA TYR A 38 -22.62 -8.42 -6.94
C TYR A 38 -22.15 -9.67 -6.19
N HIS A 39 -21.17 -9.52 -5.30
CA HIS A 39 -20.70 -10.65 -4.47
C HIS A 39 -21.78 -11.17 -3.52
N GLY A 40 -22.59 -10.28 -2.94
CA GLY A 40 -23.74 -10.68 -2.12
C GLY A 40 -24.79 -11.46 -2.91
N GLN A 41 -25.08 -11.04 -4.15
CA GLN A 41 -26.01 -11.74 -5.04
C GLN A 41 -25.49 -13.13 -5.45
N MET A 42 -24.24 -13.24 -5.90
CA MET A 42 -23.63 -14.53 -6.26
C MET A 42 -23.55 -15.47 -5.06
N GLY A 43 -23.23 -14.94 -3.86
CA GLY A 43 -23.23 -15.68 -2.62
C GLY A 43 -24.62 -16.23 -2.27
N ALA A 44 -25.67 -15.45 -2.51
CA ALA A 44 -27.04 -15.83 -2.22
C ALA A 44 -27.53 -16.91 -3.18
N GLU A 45 -27.23 -16.77 -4.48
CA GLU A 45 -27.53 -17.77 -5.51
C GLU A 45 -26.86 -19.12 -5.22
N ALA A 46 -25.65 -19.10 -4.67
CA ALA A 46 -24.91 -20.29 -4.25
C ALA A 46 -25.31 -20.81 -2.85
N GLY A 47 -26.21 -20.12 -2.13
CA GLY A 47 -26.65 -20.51 -0.79
C GLY A 47 -25.58 -20.34 0.31
N HIS A 48 -24.57 -19.50 0.09
CA HIS A 48 -23.48 -19.27 1.06
C HIS A 48 -23.79 -18.14 2.05
N PHE A 49 -24.17 -16.97 1.55
CA PHE A 49 -24.46 -15.76 2.33
C PHE A 49 -25.21 -14.76 1.44
N ASP A 50 -25.87 -13.77 2.03
CA ASP A 50 -26.59 -12.70 1.31
C ASP A 50 -26.07 -11.30 1.67
N PHE A 51 -26.52 -10.28 0.94
CA PHE A 51 -26.14 -8.89 1.22
C PHE A 51 -26.49 -8.46 2.66
N ASP A 52 -27.66 -8.89 3.17
CA ASP A 52 -28.08 -8.59 4.54
C ASP A 52 -27.11 -9.17 5.59
N SER A 53 -26.57 -10.36 5.35
CA SER A 53 -25.57 -10.98 6.24
C SER A 53 -24.24 -10.25 6.20
N ILE A 54 -23.84 -9.71 5.03
CA ILE A 54 -22.66 -8.85 4.89
C ILE A 54 -22.86 -7.56 5.69
N ALA A 55 -24.03 -6.91 5.53
CA ALA A 55 -24.40 -5.70 6.26
C ALA A 55 -24.39 -5.93 7.78
N ARG A 56 -25.00 -7.03 8.27
CA ARG A 56 -24.98 -7.39 9.69
C ARG A 56 -23.55 -7.60 10.21
N GLN A 57 -22.67 -8.23 9.44
CA GLN A 57 -21.28 -8.45 9.84
C GLN A 57 -20.50 -7.13 9.97
N VAL A 58 -20.67 -6.17 9.07
CA VAL A 58 -20.00 -4.87 9.19
C VAL A 58 -20.55 -4.07 10.37
N THR A 59 -21.88 -4.11 10.61
CA THR A 59 -22.48 -3.46 11.78
C THR A 59 -21.94 -4.05 13.09
N ALA A 60 -21.88 -5.38 13.22
CA ALA A 60 -21.31 -6.03 14.40
C ALA A 60 -19.85 -5.61 14.61
N LYS A 61 -19.01 -5.68 13.55
CA LYS A 61 -17.61 -5.23 13.60
C LYS A 61 -17.47 -3.76 14.00
N MET A 62 -18.37 -2.89 13.55
CA MET A 62 -18.35 -1.47 13.89
C MET A 62 -18.60 -1.25 15.38
N ILE A 63 -19.57 -1.97 15.95
CA ILE A 63 -19.89 -1.96 17.38
C ILE A 63 -18.71 -2.53 18.19
N ASP A 64 -18.24 -3.72 17.84
CA ASP A 64 -17.21 -4.45 18.59
C ASP A 64 -15.86 -3.73 18.60
N ARG A 65 -15.49 -3.04 17.52
CA ARG A 65 -14.20 -2.34 17.39
C ARG A 65 -14.22 -0.92 17.95
N HIS A 66 -15.38 -0.37 18.28
CA HIS A 66 -15.50 0.98 18.82
C HIS A 66 -16.34 1.00 20.11
N PRO A 67 -15.92 0.29 21.16
CA PRO A 67 -16.62 0.30 22.45
C PRO A 67 -16.62 1.70 23.10
N HIS A 68 -15.75 2.61 22.68
CA HIS A 68 -15.77 4.02 23.10
C HIS A 68 -16.86 4.85 22.40
N ILE A 69 -17.40 4.38 21.27
CA ILE A 69 -18.52 5.03 20.55
C ILE A 69 -19.84 4.35 20.89
N PHE A 70 -19.85 3.01 20.94
CA PHE A 70 -21.07 2.20 21.06
C PHE A 70 -21.22 1.46 22.40
N GLY A 71 -20.24 1.55 23.29
CA GLY A 71 -20.25 0.94 24.62
C GLY A 71 -19.89 1.93 25.72
N ASP A 72 -19.37 1.42 26.84
CA ASP A 72 -19.16 2.20 28.07
C ASP A 72 -17.72 2.72 28.24
N GLU A 73 -16.82 2.48 27.27
CA GLU A 73 -15.44 2.95 27.38
C GLU A 73 -15.34 4.47 27.19
N SER A 74 -14.36 5.09 27.86
CA SER A 74 -14.11 6.53 27.72
C SER A 74 -13.74 6.90 26.28
N ARG A 75 -14.33 8.01 25.82
CA ARG A 75 -14.02 8.67 24.54
C ARG A 75 -12.73 9.48 24.58
N ASP A 76 -12.18 9.73 25.76
CA ASP A 76 -10.95 10.50 25.95
C ASP A 76 -9.72 9.61 25.70
N LYS A 77 -9.49 9.28 24.43
CA LYS A 77 -8.37 8.45 23.97
C LYS A 77 -7.58 9.20 22.90
N SER A 78 -6.26 9.17 23.00
CA SER A 78 -5.37 9.68 21.94
C SER A 78 -5.50 8.85 20.67
N ALA A 79 -5.20 9.44 19.50
CA ALA A 79 -5.22 8.73 18.21
C ALA A 79 -4.34 7.47 18.24
N ALA A 80 -3.15 7.55 18.86
CA ALA A 80 -2.26 6.41 19.02
C ALA A 80 -2.89 5.28 19.87
N GLN A 81 -3.66 5.63 20.90
CA GLN A 81 -4.37 4.63 21.70
C GLN A 81 -5.52 4.00 20.92
N GLN A 82 -6.27 4.78 20.15
CA GLN A 82 -7.35 4.27 19.29
C GLN A 82 -6.82 3.29 18.24
N THR A 83 -5.69 3.59 17.60
CA THR A 83 -5.03 2.68 16.65
C THR A 83 -4.61 1.37 17.32
N ARG A 84 -4.04 1.43 18.52
CA ARG A 84 -3.65 0.23 19.28
C ARG A 84 -4.84 -0.63 19.65
N ASP A 85 -5.90 -0.02 20.17
CA ASP A 85 -7.14 -0.72 20.55
C ASP A 85 -7.80 -1.38 19.32
N TRP A 86 -7.79 -0.69 18.17
CA TRP A 86 -8.29 -1.22 16.90
C TRP A 86 -7.48 -2.43 16.40
N GLU A 87 -6.15 -2.36 16.47
CA GLU A 87 -5.30 -3.50 16.10
C GLU A 87 -5.48 -4.69 17.05
N ALA A 88 -5.67 -4.44 18.35
CA ALA A 88 -5.93 -5.46 19.36
C ALA A 88 -7.28 -6.16 19.14
N ALA A 89 -8.35 -5.40 18.90
CA ALA A 89 -9.66 -5.94 18.56
C ALA A 89 -9.61 -6.82 17.30
N LYS A 90 -8.88 -6.39 16.26
CA LYS A 90 -8.63 -7.23 15.07
C LYS A 90 -7.81 -8.49 15.37
N ALA A 91 -6.93 -8.47 16.36
CA ALA A 91 -6.15 -9.65 16.75
C ALA A 91 -7.04 -10.68 17.47
N ALA A 92 -7.90 -10.24 18.39
CA ALA A 92 -8.85 -11.10 19.09
C ALA A 92 -9.84 -11.78 18.13
N GLU A 93 -10.36 -11.06 17.13
CA GLU A 93 -11.25 -11.62 16.10
C GLU A 93 -10.60 -12.77 15.30
N ARG A 94 -9.28 -12.71 15.09
CA ARG A 94 -8.54 -13.74 14.36
C ARG A 94 -8.23 -14.96 15.23
N ALA A 95 -7.97 -14.77 16.52
CA ALA A 95 -7.70 -15.89 17.43
C ALA A 95 -8.91 -16.84 17.59
N GLY A 96 -10.12 -16.39 17.25
CA GLY A 96 -11.33 -17.21 17.21
C GLY A 96 -11.55 -18.01 15.91
N ARG A 97 -10.68 -17.84 14.90
CA ARG A 97 -10.66 -18.68 13.69
C ARG A 97 -9.50 -19.67 13.85
N ASP A 98 -9.70 -20.93 13.48
CA ASP A 98 -8.65 -21.97 13.51
C ASP A 98 -7.41 -21.45 12.75
N ALA A 99 -6.45 -20.91 13.50
CA ALA A 99 -5.32 -20.20 12.93
C ALA A 99 -4.18 -21.20 12.74
N GLY A 100 -3.81 -21.44 11.48
CA GLY A 100 -2.52 -22.03 11.16
C GLY A 100 -1.36 -21.07 11.48
N GLY A 101 -0.21 -21.24 10.82
CA GLY A 101 1.07 -20.63 11.17
C GLY A 101 1.05 -19.10 11.37
N ALA A 102 2.12 -18.56 11.97
CA ALA A 102 2.20 -17.14 12.36
C ALA A 102 1.97 -16.12 11.22
N LEU A 103 2.10 -16.56 9.96
CA LEU A 103 1.95 -15.74 8.75
C LEU A 103 0.62 -15.95 8.03
N ASP A 104 -0.25 -16.82 8.55
CA ASP A 104 -1.53 -17.13 7.93
C ASP A 104 -2.47 -15.89 7.96
N ASP A 105 -3.44 -15.85 7.03
CA ASP A 105 -4.34 -14.73 6.76
C ASP A 105 -3.71 -13.43 6.18
N VAL A 106 -2.48 -13.48 5.66
CA VAL A 106 -1.98 -12.37 4.82
C VAL A 106 -2.50 -12.55 3.39
N ALA A 107 -3.48 -11.73 3.02
CA ALA A 107 -4.12 -11.77 1.70
C ALA A 107 -3.07 -11.73 0.56
N LEU A 108 -3.17 -12.72 -0.34
CA LEU A 108 -2.26 -12.87 -1.48
C LEU A 108 -2.42 -11.76 -2.53
N GLY A 109 -3.62 -11.21 -2.67
CA GLY A 109 -3.92 -10.13 -3.62
C GLY A 109 -3.53 -8.72 -3.15
N LEU A 110 -2.81 -8.59 -2.04
CA LEU A 110 -2.31 -7.29 -1.61
C LEU A 110 -1.14 -6.83 -2.50
N PRO A 111 -0.97 -5.51 -2.69
CA PRO A 111 0.24 -4.95 -3.28
C PRO A 111 1.48 -5.46 -2.55
N ALA A 112 2.56 -5.68 -3.30
CA ALA A 112 3.73 -6.39 -2.80
C ALA A 112 4.36 -5.71 -1.56
N LEU A 113 4.48 -4.38 -1.55
CA LEU A 113 5.05 -3.64 -0.43
C LEU A 113 4.14 -3.70 0.79
N MET A 114 2.82 -3.49 0.61
CA MET A 114 1.85 -3.66 1.69
C MET A 114 1.89 -5.08 2.28
N ARG A 115 1.99 -6.10 1.41
CA ARG A 115 2.08 -7.50 1.82
C ARG A 115 3.36 -7.76 2.62
N ALA A 116 4.51 -7.25 2.17
CA ALA A 116 5.78 -7.35 2.88
C ALA A 116 5.70 -6.74 4.28
N VAL A 117 5.18 -5.51 4.41
CA VAL A 117 4.97 -4.85 5.72
C VAL A 117 4.05 -5.67 6.63
N LYS A 118 2.99 -6.27 6.08
CA LYS A 118 2.10 -7.14 6.88
C LYS A 118 2.80 -8.40 7.35
N LEU A 119 3.57 -9.07 6.49
CA LEU A 119 4.35 -10.25 6.89
C LEU A 119 5.36 -9.90 7.99
N GLN A 120 6.06 -8.79 7.87
CA GLN A 120 7.01 -8.30 8.87
C GLN A 120 6.32 -7.98 10.20
N LYS A 121 5.18 -7.27 10.17
CA LYS A 121 4.36 -7.02 11.39
C LYS A 121 3.89 -8.32 12.05
N ARG A 122 3.65 -9.39 11.29
CA ARG A 122 3.28 -10.70 11.83
C ARG A 122 4.47 -11.39 12.48
N ALA A 123 5.61 -11.44 11.79
CA ALA A 123 6.83 -12.01 12.32
C ALA A 123 7.30 -11.30 13.60
N ALA A 124 7.17 -9.97 13.64
CA ALA A 124 7.50 -9.16 14.81
C ALA A 124 6.70 -9.53 16.07
N ARG A 125 5.45 -10.00 15.92
CA ARG A 125 4.62 -10.42 17.06
C ARG A 125 5.14 -11.65 17.79
N VAL A 126 5.91 -12.49 17.11
CA VAL A 126 6.58 -13.65 17.72
C VAL A 126 8.04 -13.36 18.07
N GLY A 127 8.45 -12.08 18.06
CA GLY A 127 9.80 -11.64 18.38
C GLY A 127 10.79 -11.70 17.23
N PHE A 128 10.34 -12.01 16.00
CA PHE A 128 11.20 -11.96 14.82
C PHE A 128 11.15 -10.56 14.20
N ASP A 129 11.93 -9.64 14.78
CA ASP A 129 12.06 -8.26 14.34
C ASP A 129 13.48 -7.71 14.57
N TRP A 130 13.86 -6.71 13.78
CA TRP A 130 15.02 -5.87 14.01
C TRP A 130 14.76 -4.91 15.18
N PRO A 131 15.79 -4.54 15.95
CA PRO A 131 15.60 -3.69 17.13
C PRO A 131 15.33 -2.22 16.80
N ASP A 132 15.84 -1.72 15.67
CA ASP A 132 15.72 -0.33 15.25
C ASP A 132 15.95 -0.13 13.74
N ALA A 133 15.65 1.07 13.25
CA ALA A 133 15.86 1.47 11.86
C ALA A 133 17.34 1.39 11.42
N GLY A 134 18.30 1.60 12.32
CA GLY A 134 19.73 1.51 12.01
C GLY A 134 20.15 0.09 11.63
N SER A 135 19.60 -0.90 12.33
CA SER A 135 19.80 -2.32 12.03
C SER A 135 19.22 -2.70 10.66
N VAL A 136 18.09 -2.11 10.28
CA VAL A 136 17.50 -2.30 8.94
C VAL A 136 18.36 -1.64 7.85
N ILE A 137 18.89 -0.44 8.10
CA ILE A 137 19.79 0.25 7.16
C ILE A 137 21.06 -0.56 6.92
N SER A 138 21.64 -1.14 7.97
CA SER A 138 22.80 -2.04 7.83
C SER A 138 22.47 -3.24 6.94
N LYS A 139 21.28 -3.83 7.11
CA LYS A 139 20.82 -4.94 6.26
C LYS A 139 20.61 -4.49 4.81
N ILE A 140 20.07 -3.29 4.55
CA ILE A 140 19.97 -2.73 3.19
C ILE A 140 21.35 -2.65 2.51
N ALA A 141 22.39 -2.24 3.24
CA ALA A 141 23.73 -2.17 2.70
C ALA A 141 24.29 -3.57 2.36
N GLU A 142 23.99 -4.57 3.18
CA GLU A 142 24.34 -5.99 2.95
C GLU A 142 23.62 -6.53 1.70
N GLU A 143 22.29 -6.42 1.62
CA GLU A 143 21.49 -6.86 0.46
C GLU A 143 21.91 -6.15 -0.84
N SER A 144 22.32 -4.87 -0.75
CA SER A 144 22.84 -4.13 -1.90
C SER A 144 24.16 -4.71 -2.41
N GLN A 145 24.99 -5.24 -1.52
CA GLN A 145 26.25 -5.89 -1.86
C GLN A 145 26.00 -7.29 -2.43
N GLU A 146 25.09 -8.06 -1.85
CA GLU A 146 24.65 -9.36 -2.36
C GLU A 146 24.05 -9.23 -3.78
N LEU A 147 23.23 -8.20 -4.02
CA LEU A 147 22.71 -7.88 -5.35
C LEU A 147 23.82 -7.59 -6.39
N VAL A 148 24.90 -6.91 -5.97
CA VAL A 148 26.07 -6.65 -6.84
C VAL A 148 26.79 -7.95 -7.17
N GLU A 149 27.00 -8.81 -6.19
CA GLU A 149 27.61 -10.13 -6.37
C GLU A 149 26.77 -11.02 -7.29
N ALA A 150 25.46 -11.03 -7.10
CA ALA A 150 24.52 -11.76 -7.93
C ALA A 150 24.54 -11.27 -9.39
N ARG A 151 24.60 -9.94 -9.62
CA ARG A 151 24.77 -9.36 -10.96
C ARG A 151 26.05 -9.85 -11.63
N ASP A 152 27.16 -9.83 -10.89
CA ASP A 152 28.49 -10.15 -11.44
C ASP A 152 28.68 -11.66 -11.67
N SER A 153 27.91 -12.50 -10.97
CA SER A 153 27.87 -13.94 -11.18
C SER A 153 27.21 -14.36 -12.51
N GLY A 154 26.34 -13.52 -13.07
CA GLY A 154 25.51 -13.83 -14.23
C GLY A 154 24.31 -14.74 -13.95
N ASP A 155 24.10 -15.17 -12.69
CA ASP A 155 22.95 -15.96 -12.29
C ASP A 155 21.70 -15.07 -12.20
N ARG A 156 20.81 -15.23 -13.19
CA ARG A 156 19.57 -14.44 -13.28
C ARG A 156 18.56 -14.78 -12.19
N ALA A 157 18.57 -16.01 -11.67
CA ALA A 157 17.66 -16.42 -10.61
C ALA A 157 18.10 -15.80 -9.29
N HIS A 158 19.38 -15.90 -8.98
CA HIS A 158 19.97 -15.27 -7.80
C HIS A 158 19.80 -13.74 -7.84
N LEU A 159 20.07 -13.09 -8.98
CA LEU A 159 19.82 -11.64 -9.14
C LEU A 159 18.36 -11.24 -8.86
N HIS A 160 17.40 -12.09 -9.24
CA HIS A 160 15.98 -11.85 -8.99
C HIS A 160 15.63 -12.00 -7.50
N GLU A 161 16.23 -12.98 -6.82
CA GLU A 161 16.10 -13.21 -5.38
C GLU A 161 16.62 -12.00 -4.59
N GLU A 162 17.88 -11.62 -4.79
CA GLU A 162 18.50 -10.49 -4.09
C GLU A 162 17.77 -9.16 -4.33
N PHE A 163 17.24 -8.95 -5.54
CA PHE A 163 16.44 -7.76 -5.82
C PHE A 163 15.12 -7.76 -5.04
N GLY A 164 14.51 -8.93 -4.88
CA GLY A 164 13.32 -9.13 -4.05
C GLY A 164 13.60 -8.86 -2.56
N ASP A 165 14.72 -9.35 -2.05
CA ASP A 165 15.11 -9.18 -0.65
C ASP A 165 15.44 -7.71 -0.33
N LEU A 166 16.15 -7.02 -1.23
CA LEU A 166 16.36 -5.58 -1.11
C LEU A 166 15.03 -4.80 -1.02
N LEU A 167 14.04 -5.13 -1.86
CA LEU A 167 12.71 -4.52 -1.79
C LEU A 167 11.98 -4.84 -0.48
N PHE A 168 12.11 -6.08 0.00
CA PHE A 168 11.52 -6.52 1.26
C PHE A 168 12.10 -5.75 2.45
N VAL A 169 13.43 -5.58 2.51
CA VAL A 169 14.10 -4.83 3.57
C VAL A 169 13.80 -3.32 3.46
N MET A 170 13.66 -2.75 2.26
CA MET A 170 13.22 -1.37 2.07
C MET A 170 11.79 -1.13 2.61
N ALA A 171 10.87 -2.07 2.38
CA ALA A 171 9.54 -2.01 2.99
C ALA A 171 9.60 -2.06 4.53
N ASN A 172 10.53 -2.85 5.07
CA ASN A 172 10.77 -2.94 6.51
C ASN A 172 11.32 -1.65 7.11
N LEU A 173 12.18 -0.94 6.36
CA LEU A 173 12.69 0.36 6.78
C LEU A 173 11.54 1.36 6.90
N GLY A 174 10.63 1.40 5.92
CA GLY A 174 9.41 2.21 6.00
C GLY A 174 8.64 1.95 7.29
N ARG A 175 8.40 0.67 7.62
CA ARG A 175 7.74 0.27 8.87
C ARG A 175 8.46 0.80 10.13
N HIS A 176 9.78 0.70 10.19
CA HIS A 176 10.60 1.19 11.32
C HIS A 176 10.65 2.72 11.41
N LEU A 177 10.50 3.42 10.29
CA LEU A 177 10.43 4.88 10.22
C LEU A 177 9.01 5.44 10.40
N GLY A 178 7.98 4.59 10.47
CA GLY A 178 6.58 5.03 10.51
C GLY A 178 6.07 5.56 9.18
N VAL A 179 6.69 5.17 8.07
CA VAL A 179 6.33 5.54 6.69
C VAL A 179 5.63 4.36 6.02
N ASP A 180 4.47 4.59 5.41
CA ASP A 180 3.85 3.58 4.54
C ASP A 180 4.63 3.48 3.23
N ALA A 181 5.31 2.35 3.02
CA ALA A 181 6.19 2.17 1.87
C ALA A 181 5.44 2.13 0.53
N GLU A 182 4.19 1.66 0.52
CA GLU A 182 3.35 1.63 -0.68
C GLU A 182 2.93 3.05 -1.07
N GLU A 183 2.43 3.82 -0.09
CA GLU A 183 2.05 5.23 -0.27
C GLU A 183 3.25 6.07 -0.70
N ALA A 184 4.40 5.92 -0.03
CA ALA A 184 5.61 6.66 -0.36
C ALA A 184 6.10 6.40 -1.80
N LEU A 185 5.93 5.16 -2.30
CA LEU A 185 6.26 4.85 -3.69
C LEU A 185 5.24 5.45 -4.66
N ARG A 186 3.94 5.45 -4.34
CA ARG A 186 2.92 6.14 -5.15
C ARG A 186 3.21 7.62 -5.28
N ASP A 187 3.53 8.30 -4.17
CA ASP A 187 3.93 9.70 -4.17
C ASP A 187 5.17 9.96 -5.04
N ALA A 188 6.16 9.06 -4.96
CA ALA A 188 7.35 9.15 -5.80
C ALA A 188 7.00 9.00 -7.29
N ASN A 189 6.12 8.08 -7.65
CA ASN A 189 5.64 7.85 -9.01
C ASN A 189 4.82 9.05 -9.54
N ALA A 190 3.93 9.61 -8.72
CA ALA A 190 3.15 10.79 -9.07
C ALA A 190 4.06 12.01 -9.31
N LYS A 191 5.04 12.22 -8.43
CA LYS A 191 6.07 13.26 -8.59
C LYS A 191 6.92 13.06 -9.84
N PHE A 192 7.33 11.82 -10.14
CA PHE A 192 8.06 11.51 -11.36
C PHE A 192 7.21 11.85 -12.60
N THR A 193 5.96 11.41 -12.61
CA THR A 193 5.01 11.64 -13.72
C THR A 193 4.79 13.13 -13.98
N ARG A 194 4.54 13.94 -12.95
CA ARG A 194 4.38 15.39 -13.13
C ARG A 194 5.62 16.04 -13.74
N ARG A 195 6.81 15.69 -13.25
CA ARG A 195 8.07 16.29 -13.72
C ARG A 195 8.37 15.88 -15.14
N PHE A 196 8.17 14.61 -15.48
CA PHE A 196 8.37 14.14 -16.85
C PHE A 196 7.40 14.81 -17.82
N ARG A 197 6.13 14.98 -17.44
CA ARG A 197 5.16 15.76 -18.24
C ARG A 197 5.60 17.22 -18.46
N ALA A 198 6.26 17.84 -17.49
CA ALA A 198 6.82 19.18 -17.66
C ALA A 198 8.01 19.20 -18.64
N VAL A 199 8.85 18.15 -18.63
CA VAL A 199 9.90 17.96 -19.64
C VAL A 199 9.28 17.82 -21.04
N GLU A 200 8.26 16.97 -21.19
CA GLU A 200 7.54 16.80 -22.45
C GLU A 200 6.92 18.10 -22.95
N ALA A 201 6.24 18.84 -22.07
CA ALA A 201 5.61 20.12 -22.42
C ALA A 201 6.63 21.15 -22.91
N ALA A 202 7.78 21.24 -22.24
CA ALA A 202 8.84 22.18 -22.62
C ALA A 202 9.55 21.79 -23.92
N LEU A 203 9.71 20.49 -24.23
CA LEU A 203 10.20 20.06 -25.56
C LEU A 203 9.17 20.34 -26.66
N ALA A 204 7.87 20.20 -26.34
CA ALA A 204 6.79 20.45 -27.28
C ALA A 204 6.69 21.93 -27.70
N GLU A 205 7.12 22.87 -26.85
CA GLU A 205 7.23 24.30 -27.23
C GLU A 205 8.13 24.51 -28.46
N ASP A 206 9.15 23.66 -28.63
CA ASP A 206 10.05 23.66 -29.77
C ASP A 206 9.69 22.60 -30.85
N ASN A 207 8.48 22.03 -30.79
CA ASN A 207 8.01 20.93 -31.66
C ASN A 207 8.90 19.67 -31.61
N ARG A 208 9.51 19.39 -30.45
CA ARG A 208 10.37 18.22 -30.24
C ARG A 208 9.72 17.22 -29.28
N ARG A 209 10.08 15.95 -29.42
CA ARG A 209 9.68 14.88 -28.49
C ARG A 209 10.88 14.44 -27.62
N PRO A 210 10.66 13.76 -26.49
CA PRO A 210 11.75 13.22 -25.67
C PRO A 210 12.75 12.37 -26.46
N GLU A 211 12.28 11.59 -27.44
CA GLU A 211 13.18 10.76 -28.27
C GLU A 211 14.10 11.59 -29.18
N ASP A 212 13.79 12.87 -29.40
CA ASP A 212 14.58 13.83 -30.18
C ASP A 212 15.54 14.65 -29.29
N SER A 213 15.69 14.27 -28.02
CA SER A 213 16.47 14.97 -27.00
C SER A 213 17.55 14.07 -26.40
N SER A 214 18.60 14.68 -25.84
CA SER A 214 19.61 13.96 -25.08
C SER A 214 19.21 13.82 -23.62
N LEU A 215 19.83 12.86 -22.92
CA LEU A 215 19.65 12.73 -21.47
C LEU A 215 20.02 14.02 -20.74
N ASP A 216 21.16 14.64 -21.10
CA ASP A 216 21.62 15.89 -20.49
C ASP A 216 20.60 17.03 -20.65
N GLU A 217 19.92 17.10 -21.79
CA GLU A 217 18.89 18.11 -22.05
C GLU A 217 17.60 17.83 -21.28
N MET A 218 17.15 16.57 -21.26
CA MET A 218 16.01 16.15 -20.45
C MET A 218 16.28 16.36 -18.95
N ASP A 219 17.50 16.13 -18.48
CA ASP A 219 17.91 16.39 -17.09
C ASP A 219 17.88 17.89 -16.77
N ALA A 220 18.33 18.74 -17.69
CA ALA A 220 18.25 20.19 -17.52
C ALA A 220 16.79 20.70 -17.49
N LEU A 221 15.91 20.11 -18.29
CA LEU A 221 14.47 20.38 -18.26
C LEU A 221 13.82 19.88 -16.95
N TRP A 222 14.24 18.71 -16.50
CA TRP A 222 13.79 18.12 -15.25
C TRP A 222 14.16 18.97 -14.03
N ASP A 223 15.41 19.46 -13.99
CA ASP A 223 15.88 20.35 -12.93
C ASP A 223 15.13 21.69 -12.92
N ARG A 224 14.79 22.22 -14.10
CA ARG A 224 13.89 23.39 -14.23
C ARG A 224 12.51 23.10 -13.64
N ALA A 225 11.90 21.96 -13.98
CA ALA A 225 10.60 21.56 -13.43
C ALA A 225 10.65 21.42 -11.88
N LYS A 226 11.70 20.79 -11.36
CA LYS A 226 11.96 20.64 -9.92
C LYS A 226 12.12 21.99 -9.22
N ALA A 227 12.76 22.98 -9.86
CA ALA A 227 12.92 24.31 -9.30
C ALA A 227 11.57 25.07 -9.24
N ALA A 228 10.74 24.96 -10.28
CA ALA A 228 9.42 25.59 -10.32
C ALA A 228 8.49 25.08 -9.20
N GLU A 229 8.52 23.78 -8.89
CA GLU A 229 7.73 23.18 -7.80
C GLU A 229 8.15 23.62 -6.40
N ARG A 230 9.40 24.08 -6.21
CA ARG A 230 9.91 24.52 -4.90
C ARG A 230 9.63 25.99 -4.61
N GLY A 231 9.28 26.76 -5.65
CA GLY A 231 9.04 28.21 -5.57
C GLY A 231 7.58 28.62 -5.52
N GLY A 232 6.65 27.68 -5.66
CA GLY A 232 5.19 27.87 -5.49
C GLY A 232 4.70 27.28 -4.19
#